data_AF-D4CN88-F1
#
_entry.id   AF-D4CN88-F1
#
_cell.length_a   1.000
_cell.length_b   1.000
_cell.length_c   1.000
_cell.angle_alpha   90.00
_cell.angle_beta   90.00
_cell.angle_gamma   90.00
#
_symmetry.space_group_name_H-M   'P 1'
#
loop_
_entity.id
_entity.type
_entity.pdbx_description
1 polymer ?
#
loop_
_entity_poly.entity_id
_entity_poly.type
_entity_poly.pdbx_seq_one_letter_code
_entity_poly.pdbx_strand_id
1 'polypeptide(L)'
;MRAGKKALYLAAAGFLGLFCLMACGPFRKGGSAGAPEEINLRESGGQEEVKKALSAAGIPDADSREFFREVERFNTAVGNASTEDEMADRWEKAYPDFIGTNCRITAFMLARSLVKVEGGEAASEASEDNLSFDLEAIKGAPEALWDSSENDAFTRLFAEVAAADSTDTAVQCEQVQKAWRERGISFSGGKASIVTVWLHSKLEPEDNILFPGHVGVLLQEESGKLLFIEKLAFQKQYRALRFKDRAGLNAYLMELYDIDENQPTARCFLMENDKMMQDYRVLKKRA
;
A
#
# COMPACT_ATOMS: atom_id res chain seq x y z
N MET A 1 37.36 8.25 -2.54
CA MET A 1 36.63 6.98 -2.27
C MET A 1 35.12 7.12 -2.02
N ARG A 2 34.50 8.32 -2.11
CA ARG A 2 33.05 8.52 -1.89
C ARG A 2 32.15 8.38 -3.13
N ALA A 3 32.71 8.38 -4.34
CA ALA A 3 31.94 8.33 -5.59
C ALA A 3 31.48 6.91 -5.99
N GLY A 4 32.22 5.86 -5.57
CA GLY A 4 31.93 4.48 -5.95
C GLY A 4 30.73 3.84 -5.23
N LYS A 5 30.40 4.30 -4.01
CA LYS A 5 29.24 3.77 -3.26
C LYS A 5 27.91 4.27 -3.84
N LYS A 6 27.79 5.55 -4.20
CA LYS A 6 26.55 6.10 -4.80
C LYS A 6 26.15 5.41 -6.11
N ALA A 7 27.12 5.04 -6.95
CA ALA A 7 26.86 4.35 -8.21
C ALA A 7 26.35 2.90 -8.02
N LEU A 8 26.73 2.24 -6.91
CA LEU A 8 26.27 0.89 -6.58
C LEU A 8 24.85 0.90 -6.00
N TYR A 9 24.52 1.91 -5.18
CA TYR A 9 23.16 2.10 -4.65
C TYR A 9 22.13 2.50 -5.72
N LEU A 10 22.52 3.25 -6.75
CA LEU A 10 21.66 3.53 -7.91
C LEU A 10 21.33 2.25 -8.73
N ALA A 11 22.20 1.25 -8.72
CA ALA A 11 21.95 -0.04 -9.36
C ALA A 11 21.04 -0.94 -8.50
N ALA A 12 21.19 -0.91 -7.17
CA ALA A 12 20.31 -1.63 -6.23
C ALA A 12 18.90 -1.00 -6.15
N ALA A 13 18.80 0.33 -6.14
CA ALA A 13 17.54 1.07 -6.25
C ALA A 13 16.87 0.87 -7.62
N GLY A 14 17.66 0.62 -8.67
CA GLY A 14 17.15 0.22 -9.99
C GLY A 14 16.48 -1.16 -10.00
N PHE A 15 16.86 -2.07 -9.09
CA PHE A 15 16.24 -3.38 -8.93
C PHE A 15 15.08 -3.38 -7.92
N LEU A 16 15.12 -2.53 -6.88
CA LEU A 16 13.99 -2.34 -5.97
C LEU A 16 12.87 -1.50 -6.63
N GLY A 17 13.23 -0.53 -7.48
CA GLY A 17 12.31 0.18 -8.37
C GLY A 17 11.70 -0.72 -9.46
N LEU A 18 12.34 -1.87 -9.76
CA LEU A 18 11.79 -2.86 -10.68
C LEU A 18 10.60 -3.64 -10.08
N PHE A 19 10.48 -3.71 -8.75
CA PHE A 19 9.31 -4.31 -8.09
C PHE A 19 8.08 -3.40 -8.11
N CYS A 20 8.25 -2.07 -8.26
CA CYS A 20 7.13 -1.16 -8.54
C CYS A 20 6.61 -1.26 -9.99
N LEU A 21 7.36 -1.87 -10.90
CA LEU A 21 6.99 -2.00 -12.32
C LEU A 21 6.35 -3.36 -12.69
N MET A 22 6.29 -4.33 -11.77
CA MET A 22 5.91 -5.71 -12.10
C MET A 22 4.44 -6.07 -11.81
N ALA A 23 3.60 -5.12 -11.41
CA ALA A 23 2.14 -5.33 -11.27
C ALA A 23 1.34 -4.79 -12.47
N CYS A 24 1.92 -4.81 -13.68
CA CYS A 24 1.30 -4.32 -14.92
C CYS A 24 0.54 -5.41 -15.70
N GLY A 25 0.06 -6.46 -15.02
CA GLY A 25 -0.81 -7.47 -15.62
C GLY A 25 -2.29 -7.09 -15.51
N PRO A 26 -3.11 -7.20 -16.58
CA PRO A 26 -4.55 -7.13 -16.42
C PRO A 26 -5.02 -8.28 -15.53
N PHE A 27 -5.95 -8.02 -14.60
CA PHE A 27 -6.60 -9.05 -13.76
C PHE A 27 -7.07 -10.23 -14.64
N ARG A 28 -6.44 -11.38 -14.51
CA ARG A 28 -6.71 -12.60 -15.27
C ARG A 28 -7.58 -13.53 -14.43
N LYS A 29 -8.90 -13.44 -14.64
CA LYS A 29 -9.94 -14.33 -14.08
C LYS A 29 -9.45 -15.76 -13.80
N GLY A 30 -9.05 -16.01 -12.56
CA GLY A 30 -8.44 -17.29 -12.14
C GLY A 30 -8.81 -17.72 -10.73
N GLY A 31 -10.07 -18.12 -10.49
CA GLY A 31 -10.44 -19.02 -9.38
C GLY A 31 -11.55 -18.54 -8.44
N SER A 32 -12.81 -18.84 -8.78
CA SER A 32 -14.05 -18.79 -7.96
C SER A 32 -14.46 -17.49 -7.24
N ALA A 33 -13.56 -16.53 -7.02
CA ALA A 33 -13.92 -15.19 -6.58
C ALA A 33 -14.45 -14.42 -7.79
N GLY A 34 -15.68 -13.91 -7.72
CA GLY A 34 -16.18 -12.95 -8.72
C GLY A 34 -15.23 -11.76 -8.80
N ALA A 35 -15.09 -11.17 -9.99
CA ALA A 35 -14.34 -9.92 -10.13
C ALA A 35 -14.94 -8.87 -9.19
N PRO A 36 -14.12 -8.03 -8.53
CA PRO A 36 -14.64 -6.97 -7.68
C PRO A 36 -15.50 -6.02 -8.49
N GLU A 37 -16.51 -5.46 -7.82
CA GLU A 37 -17.30 -4.36 -8.36
C GLU A 37 -16.50 -3.06 -8.14
N GLU A 38 -16.12 -2.37 -9.22
CA GLU A 38 -15.33 -1.13 -9.13
C GLU A 38 -16.25 0.10 -9.06
N ILE A 39 -16.04 0.93 -8.04
CA ILE A 39 -16.70 2.23 -7.91
C ILE A 39 -15.87 3.26 -8.66
N ASN A 40 -16.49 3.94 -9.64
CA ASN A 40 -15.79 4.90 -10.48
C ASN A 40 -15.53 6.23 -9.73
N LEU A 41 -14.31 6.42 -9.22
CA LEU A 41 -13.89 7.64 -8.54
C LEU A 41 -13.67 8.86 -9.47
N ARG A 42 -13.78 8.69 -10.80
CA ARG A 42 -13.82 9.83 -11.74
C ARG A 42 -15.16 10.56 -11.73
N GLU A 43 -16.21 9.90 -11.25
CA GLU A 43 -17.55 10.47 -11.19
C GLU A 43 -17.87 10.91 -9.77
N SER A 44 -18.56 12.05 -9.65
CA SER A 44 -18.99 12.57 -8.34
C SER A 44 -19.87 11.57 -7.59
N GLY A 45 -20.72 10.81 -8.30
CA GLY A 45 -21.54 9.76 -7.70
C GLY A 45 -20.72 8.68 -6.97
N GLY A 46 -19.63 8.21 -7.60
CA GLY A 46 -18.74 7.24 -6.98
C GLY A 46 -17.96 7.82 -5.79
N GLN A 47 -17.53 9.08 -5.88
CA GLN A 47 -16.89 9.75 -4.76
C GLN A 47 -17.83 9.91 -3.55
N GLU A 48 -19.09 10.30 -3.77
CA GLU A 48 -20.10 10.42 -2.72
C GLU A 48 -20.43 9.08 -2.07
N GLU A 49 -20.43 7.99 -2.83
CA GLU A 49 -20.59 6.64 -2.30
C GLU A 49 -19.43 6.25 -1.36
N VAL A 50 -18.19 6.49 -1.78
CA VAL A 50 -17.01 6.20 -0.96
C VAL A 50 -16.92 7.09 0.28
N LYS A 51 -17.29 8.38 0.19
CA LYS A 51 -17.39 9.28 1.36
C LYS A 51 -18.33 8.72 2.42
N LYS A 52 -19.52 8.26 2.00
CA LYS A 52 -20.50 7.65 2.92
C LYS A 52 -19.97 6.37 3.54
N ALA A 53 -19.29 5.52 2.77
CA ALA A 53 -18.70 4.28 3.28
C ALA A 53 -17.60 4.56 4.31
N LEU A 54 -16.72 5.53 4.06
CA LEU A 54 -15.66 5.96 4.99
C LEU A 54 -16.26 6.47 6.31
N SER A 55 -17.24 7.38 6.22
CA SER A 55 -17.92 7.93 7.39
C SER A 55 -18.64 6.83 8.20
N ALA A 56 -19.35 5.92 7.53
CA ALA A 56 -20.02 4.79 8.19
C ALA A 56 -19.03 3.80 8.85
N ALA A 57 -17.82 3.68 8.32
CA ALA A 57 -16.76 2.88 8.90
C ALA A 57 -16.03 3.56 10.07
N GLY A 58 -16.35 4.82 10.37
CA GLY A 58 -15.77 5.61 11.45
C GLY A 58 -14.48 6.35 11.06
N ILE A 59 -14.16 6.44 9.77
CA ILE A 59 -13.04 7.27 9.31
C ILE A 59 -13.41 8.75 9.46
N PRO A 60 -12.59 9.56 10.15
CA PRO A 60 -12.84 10.99 10.30
C PRO A 60 -12.89 11.72 8.95
N ASP A 61 -13.74 12.73 8.85
CA ASP A 61 -13.81 13.60 7.66
C ASP A 61 -12.46 14.26 7.34
N ALA A 62 -11.66 14.57 8.37
CA ALA A 62 -10.32 15.14 8.20
C ALA A 62 -9.33 14.17 7.53
N ASP A 63 -9.48 12.86 7.71
CA ASP A 63 -8.62 11.86 7.08
C ASP A 63 -9.00 11.71 5.61
N SER A 64 -10.29 11.57 5.34
CA SER A 64 -10.80 11.35 3.99
C SER A 64 -10.78 12.59 3.09
N ARG A 65 -10.80 13.81 3.64
CA ARG A 65 -10.77 15.05 2.85
C ARG A 65 -9.56 15.12 1.93
N GLU A 66 -8.38 14.80 2.45
CA GLU A 66 -7.13 14.96 1.70
C GLU A 66 -7.01 13.89 0.63
N PHE A 67 -7.54 12.70 0.88
CA PHE A 67 -7.73 11.68 -0.15
C PHE A 67 -8.59 12.20 -1.31
N PHE A 68 -9.77 12.79 -1.05
CA PHE A 68 -10.63 13.28 -2.13
C PHE A 68 -10.03 14.48 -2.87
N ARG A 69 -9.27 15.34 -2.19
CA ARG A 69 -8.49 16.39 -2.85
C ARG A 69 -7.50 15.80 -3.85
N GLU A 70 -6.77 14.74 -3.47
CA GLU A 70 -5.81 14.11 -4.37
C GLU A 70 -6.47 13.28 -5.49
N VAL A 71 -7.67 12.73 -5.25
CA VAL A 71 -8.52 12.13 -6.30
C VAL A 71 -8.91 13.21 -7.32
N GLU A 72 -9.40 14.36 -6.87
CA GLU A 72 -9.78 15.48 -7.75
C GLU A 72 -8.57 16.03 -8.51
N ARG A 73 -7.43 16.22 -7.83
CA ARG A 73 -6.16 16.66 -8.44
C ARG A 73 -5.75 15.74 -9.58
N PHE A 74 -5.73 14.43 -9.32
CA PHE A 74 -5.38 13.44 -10.33
C PHE A 74 -6.36 13.43 -11.50
N ASN A 75 -7.67 13.35 -11.22
CA ASN A 75 -8.69 13.33 -12.26
C ASN A 75 -8.68 14.61 -13.13
N THR A 76 -8.39 15.77 -12.53
CA THR A 76 -8.25 17.05 -13.24
C THR A 76 -7.04 17.04 -14.17
N ALA A 77 -5.89 16.58 -13.66
CA ALA A 77 -4.65 16.55 -14.44
C ALA A 77 -4.71 15.58 -15.63
N VAL A 78 -5.22 14.37 -15.41
CA VAL A 78 -5.25 13.34 -16.44
C VAL A 78 -6.46 13.50 -17.39
N GLY A 79 -7.53 14.15 -16.93
CA GLY A 79 -8.75 14.39 -17.71
C GLY A 79 -9.32 13.10 -18.30
N ASN A 80 -9.55 13.08 -19.60
CA ASN A 80 -10.11 11.93 -20.32
C ASN A 80 -9.09 10.85 -20.73
N ALA A 81 -7.87 10.88 -20.20
CA ALA A 81 -6.86 9.86 -20.50
C ALA A 81 -7.40 8.45 -20.21
N SER A 82 -7.11 7.53 -21.12
CA SER A 82 -7.69 6.18 -21.14
C SER A 82 -6.67 5.06 -20.95
N THR A 83 -5.38 5.37 -21.13
CA THR A 83 -4.26 4.46 -20.88
C THR A 83 -3.41 4.95 -19.72
N GLU A 84 -2.63 4.05 -19.12
CA GLU A 84 -1.72 4.40 -18.03
C GLU A 84 -0.61 5.34 -18.49
N ASP A 85 -0.06 5.11 -19.68
CA ASP A 85 0.95 5.98 -20.28
C ASP A 85 0.41 7.40 -20.50
N GLU A 86 -0.82 7.54 -21.03
CA GLU A 86 -1.45 8.86 -21.19
C GLU A 86 -1.69 9.57 -19.85
N MET A 87 -2.08 8.80 -18.81
CA MET A 87 -2.27 9.35 -17.47
C MET A 87 -0.94 9.81 -16.87
N ALA A 88 0.12 9.02 -17.02
CA ALA A 88 1.47 9.34 -16.56
C ALA A 88 2.00 10.62 -17.23
N ASP A 89 1.96 10.68 -18.57
CA ASP A 89 2.44 11.83 -19.35
C ASP A 89 1.72 13.13 -18.96
N ARG A 90 0.39 13.06 -18.80
CA ARG A 90 -0.41 14.24 -18.41
C ARG A 90 -0.14 14.65 -16.97
N TRP A 91 0.02 13.69 -16.07
CA TRP A 91 0.36 13.96 -14.67
C TRP A 91 1.71 14.66 -14.56
N GLU A 92 2.76 14.12 -15.18
CA GLU A 92 4.11 14.69 -15.15
C GLU A 92 4.12 16.12 -15.75
N LYS A 93 3.37 16.35 -16.82
CA LYS A 93 3.22 17.69 -17.41
C LYS A 93 2.52 18.68 -16.48
N ALA A 94 1.53 18.23 -15.71
CA ALA A 94 0.77 19.09 -14.79
C ALA A 94 1.54 19.35 -13.48
N TYR A 95 2.34 18.38 -13.03
CA TYR A 95 3.03 18.39 -11.74
C TYR A 95 4.48 17.88 -11.88
N PRO A 96 5.39 18.64 -12.51
CA PRO A 96 6.76 18.19 -12.79
C PRO A 96 7.60 17.95 -11.52
N ASP A 97 7.26 18.64 -10.42
CA ASP A 97 7.97 18.55 -9.14
C ASP A 97 7.26 17.65 -8.11
N PHE A 98 6.18 16.95 -8.51
CA PHE A 98 5.41 16.08 -7.63
C PHE A 98 5.04 14.78 -8.34
N ILE A 99 5.74 13.70 -7.97
CA ILE A 99 5.52 12.36 -8.52
C ILE A 99 4.11 11.81 -8.23
N GLY A 100 3.40 12.36 -7.25
CA GLY A 100 2.07 11.94 -6.84
C GLY A 100 2.08 11.16 -5.53
N THR A 101 0.98 10.50 -5.20
CA THR A 101 0.86 9.63 -4.01
C THR A 101 0.90 8.17 -4.44
N ASN A 102 1.39 7.25 -3.61
CA ASN A 102 1.36 5.80 -3.89
C ASN A 102 0.41 5.08 -2.91
N CYS A 103 0.48 3.75 -2.86
CA CYS A 103 -0.33 2.92 -1.97
C CYS A 103 -0.16 3.27 -0.49
N ARG A 104 1.09 3.41 0.00
CA ARG A 104 1.42 3.74 1.39
C ARG A 104 0.90 5.12 1.79
N ILE A 105 1.20 6.14 0.97
CA ILE A 105 0.73 7.51 1.18
C ILE A 105 -0.81 7.55 1.17
N THR A 106 -1.44 6.90 0.19
CA THR A 106 -2.91 6.87 0.07
C THR A 106 -3.56 6.19 1.27
N ALA A 107 -3.02 5.06 1.71
CA ALA A 107 -3.54 4.35 2.87
C ALA A 107 -3.38 5.16 4.16
N PHE A 108 -2.24 5.83 4.33
CA PHE A 108 -2.02 6.68 5.49
C PHE A 108 -2.93 7.92 5.49
N MET A 109 -3.10 8.59 4.35
CA MET A 109 -4.07 9.70 4.24
C MET A 109 -5.45 9.27 4.73
N LEU A 110 -5.93 8.11 4.27
CA LEU A 110 -7.27 7.60 4.58
C LEU A 110 -7.45 7.06 6.00
N ALA A 111 -6.41 6.49 6.59
CA ALA A 111 -6.55 5.67 7.79
C ALA A 111 -5.53 6.00 8.90
N ARG A 112 -4.87 7.17 8.85
CA ARG A 112 -3.92 7.60 9.90
C ARG A 112 -4.54 7.62 11.29
N SER A 113 -5.80 8.02 11.44
CA SER A 113 -6.51 7.96 12.73
C SER A 113 -6.69 6.55 13.30
N LEU A 114 -6.55 5.51 12.47
CA LEU A 114 -6.56 4.12 12.94
C LEU A 114 -5.22 3.72 13.58
N VAL A 115 -4.14 4.42 13.25
CA VAL A 115 -2.78 4.10 13.66
C VAL A 115 -2.44 4.92 14.89
N LYS A 116 -2.11 4.23 15.99
CA LYS A 116 -1.66 4.87 17.23
C LYS A 116 -0.19 4.60 17.41
N VAL A 117 0.56 5.65 17.73
CA VAL A 117 1.97 5.56 18.09
C VAL A 117 2.12 6.05 19.52
N GLU A 118 2.47 5.13 20.42
CA GLU A 118 2.66 5.43 21.84
C GLU A 118 4.04 4.93 22.28
N GLY A 119 4.98 5.86 22.47
CA GLY A 119 6.36 5.51 22.81
C GLY A 119 7.07 4.74 21.70
N GLY A 120 7.95 3.81 22.07
CA GLY A 120 8.68 2.95 21.14
C GLY A 120 9.81 3.64 20.37
N GLU A 121 10.54 2.82 19.61
CA GLU A 121 11.70 3.23 18.83
C GLU A 121 11.30 3.79 17.46
N ALA A 122 12.05 4.77 16.97
CA ALA A 122 11.92 5.23 15.59
C ALA A 122 12.30 4.10 14.61
N ALA A 123 11.87 4.23 13.36
CA ALA A 123 12.36 3.35 12.30
C ALA A 123 13.89 3.47 12.13
N SER A 124 14.52 2.42 11.62
CA SER A 124 15.96 2.46 11.31
C SER A 124 16.24 3.44 10.16
N GLU A 125 17.45 3.99 10.09
CA GLU A 125 17.89 4.82 8.96
C GLU A 125 17.79 4.05 7.62
N ALA A 126 18.06 2.75 7.61
CA ALA A 126 17.89 1.90 6.43
C ALA A 126 16.44 1.85 5.91
N SER A 127 15.46 2.03 6.81
CA SER A 127 14.06 2.13 6.42
C SER A 127 13.75 3.44 5.67
N GLU A 128 14.48 4.52 5.95
CA GLU A 128 14.30 5.79 5.24
C GLU A 128 14.74 5.69 3.78
N ASP A 129 15.76 4.87 3.48
CA ASP A 129 16.17 4.60 2.10
C ASP A 129 15.05 3.91 1.30
N ASN A 130 14.36 2.94 1.91
CA ASN A 130 13.23 2.22 1.32
C ASN A 130 11.93 3.03 1.23
N LEU A 131 11.86 4.14 1.98
CA LEU A 131 10.76 5.11 1.96
C LEU A 131 11.14 6.40 1.21
N SER A 132 12.31 6.46 0.59
CA SER A 132 12.85 7.69 -0.02
C SER A 132 11.89 8.35 -1.01
N PHE A 133 11.31 7.57 -1.94
CA PHE A 133 10.31 8.08 -2.88
C PHE A 133 9.03 8.55 -2.20
N ASP A 134 8.59 7.90 -1.11
CA ASP A 134 7.43 8.33 -0.34
C ASP A 134 7.70 9.66 0.36
N LEU A 135 8.84 9.76 1.04
CA LEU A 135 9.24 10.95 1.78
C LEU A 135 9.48 12.14 0.84
N GLU A 136 10.04 11.90 -0.34
CA GLU A 136 10.18 12.91 -1.40
C GLU A 136 8.81 13.36 -1.91
N ALA A 137 7.89 12.42 -2.17
CA ALA A 137 6.53 12.75 -2.58
C ALA A 137 5.76 13.54 -1.52
N ILE A 138 5.84 13.15 -0.25
CA ILE A 138 5.20 13.84 0.88
C ILE A 138 5.75 15.27 1.00
N LYS A 139 7.05 15.45 0.85
CA LYS A 139 7.72 16.75 0.91
C LYS A 139 7.42 17.63 -0.31
N GLY A 140 7.32 17.03 -1.49
CA GLY A 140 7.06 17.71 -2.77
C GLY A 140 5.58 17.94 -3.07
N ALA A 141 4.68 17.48 -2.21
CA ALA A 141 3.24 17.66 -2.40
C ALA A 141 2.88 19.17 -2.49
N PRO A 142 2.06 19.59 -3.47
CA PRO A 142 1.69 21.00 -3.62
C PRO A 142 0.92 21.56 -2.42
N GLU A 143 0.25 20.68 -1.68
CA GLU A 143 -0.41 20.96 -0.42
C GLU A 143 -0.07 19.85 0.57
N ALA A 144 0.01 20.19 1.86
CA ALA A 144 0.30 19.21 2.90
C ALA A 144 -0.75 18.09 2.87
N LEU A 145 -0.27 16.84 2.80
CA LEU A 145 -1.12 15.64 2.79
C LEU A 145 -1.68 15.33 4.18
N TRP A 146 -0.96 15.76 5.22
CA TRP A 146 -1.31 15.68 6.65
C TRP A 146 -0.36 16.60 7.44
N ASP A 147 -0.53 16.70 8.76
CA ASP A 147 0.35 17.50 9.62
C ASP A 147 1.73 16.84 9.72
N SER A 148 2.82 17.60 9.55
CA SER A 148 4.16 17.01 9.50
C SER A 148 4.59 16.28 10.78
N SER A 149 3.91 16.50 11.91
CA SER A 149 4.07 15.70 13.13
C SER A 149 3.68 14.23 12.95
N GLU A 150 2.85 13.89 11.97
CA GLU A 150 2.45 12.52 11.66
C GLU A 150 3.47 11.77 10.77
N ASN A 151 4.53 12.44 10.30
CA ASN A 151 5.57 11.81 9.47
C ASN A 151 6.30 10.67 10.19
N ASP A 152 6.53 10.78 11.50
CA ASP A 152 7.13 9.70 12.29
C ASP A 152 6.23 8.46 12.31
N ALA A 153 4.91 8.64 12.45
CA ALA A 153 3.95 7.55 12.40
C ALA A 153 3.93 6.87 11.02
N PHE A 154 3.98 7.65 9.94
CA PHE A 154 4.11 7.13 8.58
C PHE A 154 5.37 6.27 8.43
N THR A 155 6.53 6.81 8.80
CA THR A 155 7.82 6.10 8.65
C THR A 155 7.86 4.83 9.49
N ARG A 156 7.41 4.87 10.75
CA ARG A 156 7.38 3.67 11.61
C ARG A 156 6.48 2.57 11.07
N LEU A 157 5.33 2.94 10.51
CA LEU A 157 4.33 2.00 10.01
C LEU A 157 4.83 1.24 8.79
N PHE A 158 5.45 1.94 7.84
CA PHE A 158 5.85 1.38 6.55
C PHE A 158 7.33 1.04 6.42
N ALA A 159 8.11 1.29 7.45
CA ALA A 159 9.51 0.86 7.54
C ALA A 159 9.65 -0.65 7.39
N GLU A 160 10.72 -1.07 6.71
CA GLU A 160 11.11 -2.47 6.60
C GLU A 160 11.29 -3.12 7.97
N VAL A 161 11.16 -4.44 8.01
CA VAL A 161 11.31 -5.25 9.23
C VAL A 161 12.34 -6.33 8.97
N ALA A 162 13.20 -6.62 9.95
CA ALA A 162 14.09 -7.77 9.86
C ALA A 162 13.26 -9.07 9.74
N ALA A 163 13.48 -9.82 8.67
CA ALA A 163 12.84 -11.11 8.47
C ALA A 163 13.50 -12.19 9.32
N ALA A 164 12.74 -13.23 9.67
CA ALA A 164 13.32 -14.45 10.20
C ALA A 164 14.01 -15.23 9.07
N ASP A 165 15.01 -16.06 9.40
CA ASP A 165 15.59 -17.01 8.45
C ASP A 165 14.65 -18.23 8.28
N SER A 166 13.48 -17.97 7.68
CA SER A 166 12.39 -18.91 7.52
C SER A 166 11.53 -18.55 6.31
N THR A 167 10.93 -19.55 5.67
CA THR A 167 9.93 -19.35 4.62
C THR A 167 8.49 -19.42 5.15
N ASP A 168 8.31 -19.68 6.44
CA ASP A 168 6.99 -19.72 7.09
C ASP A 168 6.42 -18.31 7.28
N THR A 169 5.32 -18.02 6.58
CA THR A 169 4.64 -16.72 6.64
C THR A 169 4.08 -16.39 8.01
N ALA A 170 3.75 -17.39 8.85
CA ALA A 170 3.31 -17.13 10.22
C ALA A 170 4.46 -16.58 11.06
N VAL A 171 5.66 -17.16 10.92
CA VAL A 171 6.89 -16.67 11.58
C VAL A 171 7.24 -15.26 11.11
N GLN A 172 7.05 -14.97 9.81
CA GLN A 172 7.27 -13.61 9.29
C GLN A 172 6.24 -12.61 9.80
N CYS A 173 4.97 -13.00 9.92
CA CYS A 173 3.93 -12.19 10.55
C CYS A 173 4.30 -11.83 12.01
N GLU A 174 4.88 -12.77 12.77
CA GLU A 174 5.36 -12.50 14.13
C GLU A 174 6.51 -11.48 14.17
N GLN A 175 7.40 -11.47 13.16
CA GLN A 175 8.44 -10.44 13.05
C GLN A 175 7.84 -9.05 12.83
N VAL A 176 6.87 -8.92 11.93
CA VAL A 176 6.16 -7.66 11.69
C VAL A 176 5.48 -7.18 12.97
N GLN A 177 4.73 -8.06 13.64
CA GLN A 177 4.07 -7.74 14.90
C GLN A 177 5.06 -7.30 15.98
N LYS A 178 6.21 -7.96 16.08
CA LYS A 178 7.29 -7.59 17.02
C LYS A 178 7.80 -6.19 16.71
N ALA A 179 8.16 -5.91 15.46
CA ALA A 179 8.68 -4.63 15.05
C ALA A 179 7.69 -3.49 15.27
N TRP A 180 6.41 -3.69 14.94
CA TRP A 180 5.37 -2.69 15.21
C TRP A 180 5.20 -2.43 16.72
N ARG A 181 5.21 -3.47 17.57
CA ARG A 181 5.19 -3.27 19.04
C ARG A 181 6.41 -2.50 19.54
N GLU A 182 7.61 -2.82 19.06
CA GLU A 182 8.86 -2.13 19.42
C GLU A 182 8.83 -0.66 18.99
N ARG A 183 8.16 -0.35 17.87
CA ARG A 183 7.93 1.01 17.36
C ARG A 183 6.74 1.72 18.02
N GLY A 184 6.06 1.11 18.98
CA GLY A 184 4.90 1.68 19.67
C GLY A 184 3.63 1.73 18.82
N ILE A 185 3.57 0.98 17.71
CA ILE A 185 2.41 0.95 16.80
C ILE A 185 1.33 0.02 17.35
N SER A 186 0.11 0.54 17.38
CA SER A 186 -1.11 -0.25 17.55
C SER A 186 -2.23 0.27 16.65
N PHE A 187 -3.27 -0.52 16.46
CA PHE A 187 -4.38 -0.18 15.58
C PHE A 187 -5.69 -0.09 16.36
N SER A 188 -6.52 0.91 16.05
CA SER A 188 -7.89 0.95 16.57
C SER A 188 -8.73 -0.16 15.93
N GLY A 189 -9.56 -0.81 16.74
CA GLY A 189 -10.61 -1.69 16.21
C GLY A 189 -11.74 -0.88 15.57
N GLY A 190 -12.57 -1.54 14.76
CA GLY A 190 -13.72 -0.90 14.12
C GLY A 190 -14.10 -1.60 12.83
N LYS A 191 -14.76 -0.84 11.94
CA LYS A 191 -15.16 -1.28 10.61
C LYS A 191 -14.14 -0.90 9.53
N ALA A 192 -13.01 -0.33 9.90
CA ALA A 192 -11.93 0.01 9.00
C ALA A 192 -10.61 -0.63 9.46
N SER A 193 -9.79 -1.03 8.50
CA SER A 193 -8.48 -1.65 8.75
C SER A 193 -7.52 -1.35 7.61
N ILE A 194 -6.23 -1.31 7.91
CA ILE A 194 -5.16 -1.24 6.90
C ILE A 194 -4.82 -2.66 6.48
N VAL A 195 -4.85 -2.95 5.19
CA VAL A 195 -4.41 -4.23 4.63
C VAL A 195 -3.06 -4.04 3.97
N THR A 196 -2.07 -4.81 4.40
CA THR A 196 -0.70 -4.77 3.90
C THR A 196 -0.34 -6.10 3.24
N VAL A 197 0.13 -6.02 2.00
CA VAL A 197 0.84 -7.10 1.32
C VAL A 197 2.31 -7.00 1.70
N TRP A 198 2.81 -7.99 2.43
CA TRP A 198 4.22 -8.08 2.82
C TRP A 198 5.00 -8.92 1.82
N LEU A 199 6.12 -8.37 1.38
CA LEU A 199 7.09 -9.04 0.51
C LEU A 199 8.36 -9.32 1.30
N HIS A 200 9.03 -10.42 0.98
CA HIS A 200 10.25 -10.85 1.63
C HIS A 200 11.41 -10.75 0.64
N SER A 201 12.37 -9.86 0.90
CA SER A 201 13.59 -9.70 0.12
C SER A 201 14.79 -10.28 0.84
N LYS A 202 15.56 -11.10 0.11
CA LYS A 202 16.86 -11.62 0.52
C LYS A 202 17.86 -11.57 -0.65
N LEU A 203 18.02 -10.37 -1.22
CA LEU A 203 18.82 -10.17 -2.44
C LEU A 203 20.33 -10.35 -2.17
N GLU A 204 20.83 -9.81 -1.07
CA GLU A 204 22.19 -10.00 -0.60
C GLU A 204 22.19 -10.84 0.69
N PRO A 205 23.29 -11.54 1.04
CA PRO A 205 23.36 -12.35 2.26
C PRO A 205 23.06 -11.57 3.55
N GLU A 206 23.38 -10.26 3.54
CA GLU A 206 23.21 -9.35 4.67
C GLU A 206 21.79 -8.76 4.74
N ASP A 207 21.03 -8.84 3.64
CA ASP A 207 19.68 -8.31 3.52
C ASP A 207 18.71 -9.46 3.76
N ASN A 208 18.01 -9.46 4.88
CA ASN A 208 16.91 -10.40 5.15
C ASN A 208 15.74 -9.60 5.72
N ILE A 209 14.90 -9.07 4.85
CA ILE A 209 13.90 -8.05 5.21
C ILE A 209 12.51 -8.39 4.71
N LEU A 210 11.52 -7.89 5.44
CA LEU A 210 10.13 -7.79 5.06
C LEU A 210 9.82 -6.33 4.79
N PHE A 211 9.11 -6.03 3.70
CA PHE A 211 8.69 -4.68 3.39
C PHE A 211 7.25 -4.64 2.85
N PRO A 212 6.51 -3.55 3.06
CA PRO A 212 5.17 -3.38 2.49
C PRO A 212 5.27 -3.24 0.96
N GLY A 213 4.87 -4.28 0.23
CA GLY A 213 4.80 -4.24 -1.24
C GLY A 213 3.54 -3.54 -1.75
N HIS A 214 2.45 -3.60 -0.99
CA HIS A 214 1.22 -2.86 -1.27
C HIS A 214 0.42 -2.62 -0.01
N VAL A 215 -0.34 -1.54 -0.01
CA VAL A 215 -1.19 -1.15 1.12
C VAL A 215 -2.50 -0.57 0.59
N GLY A 216 -3.61 -0.93 1.24
CA GLY A 216 -4.88 -0.27 1.04
C GLY A 216 -5.73 -0.25 2.31
N VAL A 217 -6.87 0.42 2.25
CA VAL A 217 -7.80 0.54 3.38
C VAL A 217 -9.03 -0.30 3.09
N LEU A 218 -9.34 -1.22 4.00
CA LEU A 218 -10.49 -2.09 3.93
C LEU A 218 -11.59 -1.58 4.86
N LEU A 219 -12.79 -1.40 4.32
CA LEU A 219 -13.99 -1.03 5.06
C LEU A 219 -14.98 -2.19 5.07
N GLN A 220 -15.58 -2.45 6.22
CA GLN A 220 -16.69 -3.38 6.39
C GLN A 220 -18.01 -2.62 6.25
N GLU A 221 -18.77 -2.93 5.19
CA GLU A 221 -20.08 -2.34 4.96
C GLU A 221 -21.16 -3.05 5.78
N GLU A 222 -22.27 -2.35 6.09
CA GLU A 222 -23.43 -2.94 6.78
C GLU A 222 -24.03 -4.14 6.03
N SER A 223 -23.86 -4.17 4.71
CA SER A 223 -24.32 -5.28 3.85
C SER A 223 -23.54 -6.58 4.09
N GLY A 224 -22.43 -6.53 4.84
CA GLY A 224 -21.48 -7.62 5.00
C GLY A 224 -20.44 -7.71 3.88
N LYS A 225 -20.58 -6.91 2.81
CA LYS A 225 -19.55 -6.74 1.78
C LYS A 225 -18.37 -5.91 2.32
N LEU A 226 -17.26 -5.94 1.57
CA LEU A 226 -16.04 -5.22 1.90
C LEU A 226 -15.72 -4.23 0.79
N LEU A 227 -15.36 -3.00 1.16
CA LEU A 227 -14.85 -2.00 0.21
C LEU A 227 -13.36 -1.80 0.45
N PHE A 228 -12.54 -2.10 -0.55
CA PHE A 228 -11.09 -1.92 -0.50
C PHE A 228 -10.69 -0.72 -1.36
N ILE A 229 -10.03 0.26 -0.74
CA ILE A 229 -9.59 1.49 -1.38
C ILE A 229 -8.07 1.46 -1.50
N GLU A 230 -7.59 1.67 -2.72
CA GLU A 230 -6.17 1.54 -3.04
C GLU A 230 -5.71 2.52 -4.13
N LYS A 231 -4.38 2.62 -4.26
CA LYS A 231 -3.72 3.22 -5.41
C LYS A 231 -2.48 2.38 -5.72
N LEU A 232 -2.47 1.73 -6.88
CA LEU A 232 -1.44 0.73 -7.21
C LEU A 232 -0.05 1.35 -7.46
N ALA A 233 -0.01 2.58 -7.98
CA ALA A 233 1.23 3.31 -8.23
C ALA A 233 0.95 4.80 -8.31
N PHE A 234 2.02 5.61 -8.24
CA PHE A 234 1.98 7.08 -8.36
C PHE A 234 1.08 7.59 -9.48
N GLN A 235 1.26 7.04 -10.68
CA GLN A 235 0.59 7.47 -11.91
C GLN A 235 -0.70 6.69 -12.22
N LYS A 236 -1.07 5.69 -11.40
CA LYS A 236 -2.30 4.89 -11.61
C LYS A 236 -3.50 5.55 -10.93
N GLN A 237 -4.69 5.37 -11.47
CA GLN A 237 -5.91 5.91 -10.87
C GLN A 237 -6.15 5.39 -9.45
N TYR A 238 -6.81 6.20 -8.62
CA TYR A 238 -7.36 5.73 -7.34
C TYR A 238 -8.50 4.75 -7.62
N ARG A 239 -8.58 3.69 -6.82
CA ARG A 239 -9.58 2.64 -7.00
C ARG A 239 -10.32 2.35 -5.71
N ALA A 240 -11.59 2.03 -5.85
CA ALA A 240 -12.45 1.57 -4.79
C ALA A 240 -13.14 0.29 -5.29
N LEU A 241 -12.78 -0.84 -4.70
CA LEU A 241 -13.11 -2.18 -5.16
C LEU A 241 -13.96 -2.89 -4.10
N ARG A 242 -15.18 -3.26 -4.47
CA ARG A 242 -16.11 -3.94 -3.59
C ARG A 242 -16.03 -5.46 -3.77
N PHE A 243 -15.76 -6.15 -2.68
CA PHE A 243 -15.65 -7.59 -2.57
C PHE A 243 -16.80 -8.17 -1.74
N LYS A 244 -17.14 -9.42 -2.01
CA LYS A 244 -18.12 -10.17 -1.20
C LYS A 244 -17.57 -10.46 0.20
N ASP A 245 -16.30 -10.83 0.29
CA ASP A 245 -15.64 -11.32 1.50
C ASP A 245 -14.10 -11.21 1.37
N ARG A 246 -13.38 -11.51 2.47
CA ARG A 246 -11.90 -11.45 2.53
C ARG A 246 -11.24 -12.50 1.64
N ALA A 247 -11.92 -13.61 1.38
CA ALA A 247 -11.47 -14.63 0.44
C ALA A 247 -11.37 -14.09 -1.00
N GLY A 248 -12.28 -13.20 -1.40
CA GLY A 248 -12.20 -12.46 -2.66
C GLY A 248 -11.06 -11.44 -2.71
N LEU A 249 -10.89 -10.66 -1.63
CA LEU A 249 -9.76 -9.71 -1.51
C LEU A 249 -8.41 -10.43 -1.54
N ASN A 250 -8.28 -11.55 -0.80
CA ASN A 250 -7.10 -12.41 -0.83
C ASN A 250 -6.77 -12.82 -2.26
N ALA A 251 -7.75 -13.35 -3.01
CA ALA A 251 -7.51 -13.80 -4.36
C ALA A 251 -7.01 -12.68 -5.27
N TYR A 252 -7.61 -11.49 -5.15
CA TYR A 252 -7.18 -10.30 -5.89
C TYR A 252 -5.73 -9.91 -5.58
N LEU A 253 -5.38 -9.75 -4.31
CA LEU A 253 -4.05 -9.33 -3.90
C LEU A 253 -2.98 -10.39 -4.21
N MET A 254 -3.27 -11.67 -3.95
CA MET A 254 -2.33 -12.74 -4.25
C MET A 254 -2.12 -12.90 -5.77
N GLU A 255 -3.14 -12.67 -6.60
CA GLU A 255 -2.96 -12.70 -8.06
C GLU A 255 -2.01 -11.61 -8.56
N LEU A 256 -2.02 -10.43 -7.91
CA LEU A 256 -1.14 -9.31 -8.26
C LEU A 256 0.29 -9.48 -7.74
N TYR A 257 0.47 -10.01 -6.54
CA TYR A 257 1.75 -9.93 -5.82
C TYR A 257 2.44 -11.27 -5.57
N ASP A 258 1.73 -12.40 -5.65
CA ASP A 258 2.29 -13.76 -5.44
C ASP A 258 2.89 -14.33 -6.74
N ILE A 259 3.76 -13.55 -7.39
CA ILE A 259 4.23 -13.79 -8.76
C ILE A 259 5.46 -14.70 -8.83
N ASP A 260 6.30 -14.75 -7.79
CA ASP A 260 7.54 -15.54 -7.81
C ASP A 260 7.37 -16.87 -7.07
N GLU A 261 7.73 -17.95 -7.76
CA GLU A 261 7.50 -19.34 -7.32
C GLU A 261 8.72 -20.01 -6.70
N ASN A 262 9.93 -19.50 -6.96
CA ASN A 262 11.17 -20.21 -6.66
C ASN A 262 12.14 -19.40 -5.77
N GLN A 263 11.62 -18.42 -5.04
CA GLN A 263 12.46 -17.66 -4.12
C GLN A 263 12.85 -18.51 -2.89
N PRO A 264 14.07 -18.35 -2.38
CA PRO A 264 14.48 -18.93 -1.10
C PRO A 264 13.83 -18.23 0.11
N THR A 265 12.97 -17.24 -0.13
CA THR A 265 12.27 -16.42 0.86
C THR A 265 10.84 -16.94 1.10
N ALA A 266 10.18 -16.40 2.11
CA ALA A 266 8.75 -16.63 2.33
C ALA A 266 7.94 -16.07 1.15
N ARG A 267 6.84 -16.74 0.79
CA ARG A 267 5.87 -16.16 -0.16
C ARG A 267 5.28 -14.87 0.40
N CYS A 268 4.73 -14.03 -0.48
CA CYS A 268 4.00 -12.86 -0.04
C CYS A 268 2.85 -13.26 0.91
N PHE A 269 2.59 -12.42 1.91
CA PHE A 269 1.54 -12.67 2.88
C PHE A 269 0.75 -11.41 3.20
N LEU A 270 -0.47 -11.60 3.66
CA LEU A 270 -1.44 -10.53 3.84
C LEU A 270 -1.73 -10.32 5.33
N MET A 271 -1.53 -9.10 5.80
CA MET A 271 -1.93 -8.67 7.12
C MET A 271 -3.08 -7.68 7.05
N GLU A 272 -4.03 -7.80 7.97
CA GLU A 272 -5.09 -6.82 8.24
C GLU A 272 -4.83 -6.24 9.63
N ASN A 273 -4.44 -4.97 9.68
CA ASN A 273 -3.77 -4.37 10.83
C ASN A 273 -2.60 -5.26 11.31
N ASP A 274 -2.51 -5.52 12.61
CA ASP A 274 -1.45 -6.32 13.25
C ASP A 274 -1.66 -7.83 13.18
N LYS A 275 -2.61 -8.33 12.36
CA LYS A 275 -2.94 -9.76 12.30
C LYS A 275 -2.81 -10.30 10.89
N MET A 276 -2.47 -11.58 10.79
CA MET A 276 -2.67 -12.32 9.55
C MET A 276 -4.13 -12.19 9.11
N MET A 277 -4.36 -11.83 7.84
CA MET A 277 -5.72 -11.67 7.33
C MET A 277 -6.48 -13.00 7.46
N GLN A 278 -7.71 -12.95 7.96
CA GLN A 278 -8.48 -14.15 8.37
C GLN A 278 -8.59 -15.24 7.30
N ASP A 279 -8.78 -14.85 6.04
CA ASP A 279 -8.91 -15.76 4.89
C ASP A 279 -7.62 -15.82 4.05
N TYR A 280 -6.47 -15.49 4.65
CA TYR A 280 -5.19 -15.58 3.97
C TYR A 280 -4.98 -17.01 3.45
N ARG A 281 -4.66 -17.09 2.16
CA ARG A 281 -4.27 -18.34 1.50
C ARG A 281 -3.48 -18.06 0.24
N VAL A 282 -2.48 -18.90 0.03
CA VAL A 282 -1.79 -18.98 -1.25
C VAL A 282 -2.74 -19.50 -2.31
N LEU A 283 -2.67 -18.92 -3.52
CA LEU A 283 -3.48 -19.40 -4.64
C LEU A 283 -2.92 -20.72 -5.16
N LYS A 284 -3.78 -21.74 -5.27
CA LYS A 284 -3.43 -22.96 -6.00
C LYS A 284 -3.28 -22.61 -7.47
N LYS A 285 -2.07 -22.72 -8.02
CA LYS A 285 -1.87 -22.56 -9.47
C LYS A 285 -2.59 -23.71 -10.19
N ARG A 286 -3.30 -23.37 -11.28
CA ARG A 286 -3.89 -24.38 -12.17
C ARG A 286 -2.72 -25.10 -12.85
N ALA A 287 -2.70 -26.43 -12.75
CA ALA A 287 -1.79 -27.29 -13.49
C ALA A 287 -2.04 -27.20 -15.00
#